data_AF-A0AAV2SS09-F1
#
_entry.id   AF-A0AAV2SS09-F1
#
_cell.length_a   1.000
_cell.length_b   1.000
_cell.length_c   1.000
_cell.angle_alpha   90.00
_cell.angle_beta   90.00
_cell.angle_gamma   90.00
#
_symmetry.space_group_name_H-M   'P 1'
#
loop_
_entity.id
_entity.type
_entity.pdbx_description
1 polymer ?
#
loop_
_entity_poly.entity_id
_entity_poly.type
_entity_poly.pdbx_seq_one_letter_code
_entity_poly.pdbx_strand_id
1 'polypeptide(L)'
;DAATLYFAVGAYMSPLSRLATGPDSPTAVQSIKAYLTDATQLIGNPGLRPGVRMDAAAVFPITHIWKKQSTESDLSKFIVRRYLGMPSGVTFMYPGTLIDQSYDPRAQAWYINALKSPGKVVVSAPHLDPGGAGHIVTVSHTVYQ
;
A
#
# COMPACT_ATOMS: atom_id res chain seq x y z
N ASP A 1 16.60 -2.48 3.59
CA ASP A 1 15.32 -1.75 3.48
C ASP A 1 14.21 -2.39 4.29
N ALA A 2 13.26 -1.56 4.72
CA ALA A 2 12.02 -1.98 5.39
C ALA A 2 10.85 -1.86 4.41
N ALA A 3 9.73 -2.53 4.70
CA ALA A 3 8.49 -2.31 3.99
C ALA A 3 7.74 -1.07 4.51
N THR A 4 6.90 -0.48 3.68
CA THR A 4 5.97 0.58 4.08
C THR A 4 4.54 0.09 3.99
N LEU A 5 3.77 0.33 5.05
CA LEU A 5 2.32 0.27 5.05
C LEU A 5 1.79 1.71 4.97
N TYR A 6 0.99 1.99 3.96
CA TYR A 6 0.42 3.31 3.69
C TYR A 6 -1.11 3.22 3.60
N PHE A 7 -1.78 4.27 4.05
CA PHE A 7 -3.23 4.39 3.98
C PHE A 7 -3.60 5.58 3.08
N ALA A 8 -4.24 5.31 1.96
CA ALA A 8 -4.83 6.36 1.13
C ALA A 8 -5.82 7.18 1.97
N VAL A 9 -6.03 8.46 1.64
CA VAL A 9 -6.97 9.33 2.37
C VAL A 9 -8.38 8.73 2.47
N GLY A 10 -8.79 7.95 1.47
CA GLY A 10 -10.07 7.24 1.47
C GLY A 10 -10.16 6.05 2.44
N ALA A 11 -9.07 5.65 3.09
CA ALA A 11 -9.06 4.65 4.16
C ALA A 11 -9.51 5.24 5.52
N TYR A 12 -9.63 6.57 5.63
CA TYR A 12 -10.06 7.26 6.84
C TYR A 12 -11.57 7.55 6.80
N MET A 13 -12.20 7.60 7.98
CA MET A 13 -13.62 7.96 8.12
C MET A 13 -13.89 9.38 7.60
N SER A 14 -12.93 10.30 7.78
CA SER A 14 -13.00 11.68 7.32
C SER A 14 -11.84 12.01 6.36
N PRO A 15 -11.93 11.63 5.06
CA PRO A 15 -10.83 11.79 4.10
C PRO A 15 -10.35 13.23 3.91
N LEU A 16 -11.27 14.19 3.82
CA LEU A 16 -10.93 15.61 3.63
C LEU A 16 -10.19 16.18 4.84
N SER A 17 -10.65 15.83 6.06
CA SER A 17 -9.96 16.20 7.30
C SER A 17 -8.56 15.60 7.35
N ARG A 18 -8.40 14.32 6.97
CA ARG A 18 -7.08 13.69 6.90
C ARG A 18 -6.17 14.43 5.92
N LEU A 19 -6.65 14.75 4.72
CA LEU A 19 -5.85 15.49 3.74
C LEU A 19 -5.42 16.87 4.28
N ALA A 20 -6.33 17.59 4.96
CA ALA A 20 -6.06 18.90 5.53
C ALA A 20 -5.03 18.87 6.69
N THR A 21 -4.96 17.78 7.45
CA THR A 21 -3.99 17.65 8.57
C THR A 21 -2.53 17.53 8.12
N GLY A 22 -2.26 17.29 6.83
CA GLY A 22 -0.88 17.15 6.32
C GLY A 22 -0.17 15.88 6.82
N PRO A 23 1.17 15.85 6.84
CA PRO A 23 1.95 14.68 7.21
C PRO A 23 1.58 14.10 8.58
N ASP A 24 1.64 12.77 8.71
CA ASP A 24 1.33 12.12 9.99
C ASP A 24 2.31 12.55 11.09
N SER A 25 1.77 13.00 12.23
CA SER A 25 2.57 13.25 13.41
C SER A 25 3.06 11.93 14.02
N PRO A 26 4.21 11.92 14.74
CA PRO A 26 4.69 10.71 15.39
C PRO A 26 3.64 10.05 16.31
N THR A 27 2.85 10.85 17.01
CA THR A 27 1.76 10.39 17.88
C THR A 27 0.63 9.73 17.08
N ALA A 28 0.25 10.30 15.92
CA ALA A 28 -0.75 9.69 15.05
C ALA A 28 -0.28 8.32 14.52
N VAL A 29 0.98 8.24 14.08
CA VAL A 29 1.60 6.98 13.65
C VAL A 29 1.60 5.95 14.77
N GLN A 30 1.95 6.34 16.00
CA GLN A 30 1.94 5.44 17.15
C GLN A 30 0.54 4.93 17.49
N SER A 31 -0.48 5.80 17.45
CA SER A 31 -1.88 5.44 17.68
C SER A 31 -2.38 4.43 16.64
N ILE A 32 -2.08 4.68 15.36
CA ILE A 32 -2.39 3.76 14.27
C ILE A 32 -1.68 2.42 14.46
N LYS A 33 -0.37 2.44 14.73
CA LYS A 33 0.40 1.22 14.96
C LYS A 33 -0.18 0.40 16.12
N ALA A 34 -0.47 1.04 17.26
CA ALA A 34 -1.05 0.39 18.42
C ALA A 34 -2.40 -0.27 18.08
N TYR A 35 -3.28 0.44 17.37
CA TYR A 35 -4.59 -0.09 16.94
C TYR A 35 -4.45 -1.31 16.01
N LEU A 36 -3.51 -1.27 15.06
CA LEU A 36 -3.30 -2.37 14.11
C LEU A 36 -2.74 -3.63 14.77
N THR A 37 -1.85 -3.47 15.77
CA THR A 37 -1.20 -4.59 16.46
C THR A 37 -1.92 -5.05 17.72
N ASP A 38 -2.98 -4.37 18.14
CA ASP A 38 -3.71 -4.71 19.35
C ASP A 38 -4.44 -6.05 19.18
N ALA A 39 -4.14 -7.02 20.06
CA ALA A 39 -4.87 -8.29 20.12
C ALA A 39 -6.08 -8.23 21.07
N THR A 40 -6.12 -7.24 21.96
CA THR A 40 -7.11 -7.14 23.05
C THR A 40 -8.44 -6.52 22.61
N GLN A 41 -8.46 -5.83 21.47
CA GLN A 41 -9.59 -5.02 20.99
C GLN A 41 -9.94 -3.86 21.92
N LEU A 42 -9.02 -3.44 22.80
CA LEU A 42 -9.22 -2.33 23.73
C LEU A 42 -8.76 -0.99 23.16
N ILE A 43 -7.89 -1.00 22.14
CA ILE A 43 -7.42 0.23 21.51
C ILE A 43 -8.52 0.80 20.60
N GLY A 44 -8.92 2.04 20.87
CA GLY A 44 -9.90 2.76 20.06
C GLY A 44 -9.43 2.98 18.62
N ASN A 45 -10.36 2.90 17.68
CA ASN A 45 -10.08 3.13 16.27
C ASN A 45 -9.65 4.60 16.03
N PRO A 46 -8.45 4.85 15.46
CA PRO A 46 -7.90 6.20 15.25
C PRO A 46 -8.52 6.93 14.04
N GLY A 47 -9.77 6.60 13.68
CA GLY A 47 -10.49 7.20 12.54
C GLY A 47 -10.30 6.47 11.22
N LEU A 48 -9.91 5.19 11.23
CA LEU A 48 -9.86 4.34 10.04
C LEU A 48 -11.25 3.76 9.72
N ARG A 49 -11.53 3.53 8.44
CA ARG A 49 -12.79 2.89 8.01
C ARG A 49 -12.84 1.42 8.44
N PRO A 50 -14.04 0.83 8.55
CA PRO A 50 -14.19 -0.62 8.69
C PRO A 50 -13.41 -1.38 7.61
N GLY A 51 -12.85 -2.53 7.97
CA GLY A 51 -12.06 -3.37 7.06
C GLY A 51 -10.56 -3.00 6.97
N VAL A 52 -10.18 -1.73 7.16
CA VAL A 52 -8.77 -1.29 7.03
C VAL A 52 -7.83 -2.07 7.96
N ARG A 53 -8.25 -2.34 9.21
CA ARG A 53 -7.45 -3.12 10.17
C ARG A 53 -7.23 -4.55 9.71
N MET A 54 -8.27 -5.18 9.16
CA MET A 54 -8.21 -6.56 8.67
C MET A 54 -7.28 -6.65 7.45
N ASP A 55 -7.45 -5.72 6.51
CA ASP A 55 -6.62 -5.60 5.31
C ASP A 55 -5.15 -5.34 5.65
N ALA A 56 -4.88 -4.43 6.60
CA ALA A 56 -3.55 -4.19 7.13
C ALA A 56 -2.94 -5.43 7.82
N ALA A 57 -3.74 -6.21 8.55
CA ALA A 57 -3.29 -7.45 9.16
C ALA A 57 -2.91 -8.51 8.10
N ALA A 58 -3.67 -8.59 7.01
CA ALA A 58 -3.48 -9.58 5.94
C ALA A 58 -2.16 -9.40 5.17
N VAL A 59 -1.59 -8.18 5.13
CA VAL A 59 -0.33 -7.92 4.39
C VAL A 59 0.93 -8.22 5.21
N PHE A 60 0.87 -8.37 6.53
CA PHE A 60 2.05 -8.58 7.37
C PHE A 60 2.93 -9.76 6.91
N PRO A 61 2.38 -10.96 6.61
CA PRO A 61 3.18 -12.11 6.18
C PRO A 61 3.94 -11.89 4.87
N ILE A 62 3.44 -11.01 3.99
CA ILE A 62 4.01 -10.74 2.65
C ILE A 62 5.40 -10.10 2.78
N THR A 63 5.63 -9.33 3.84
CA THR A 63 6.87 -8.58 4.08
C THR A 63 8.12 -9.45 3.96
N HIS A 64 8.14 -10.63 4.59
CA HIS A 64 9.29 -11.51 4.57
C HIS A 64 9.57 -12.05 3.16
N ILE A 65 8.51 -12.41 2.44
CA ILE A 65 8.59 -12.96 1.08
C ILE A 65 9.15 -11.92 0.13
N TRP A 66 8.63 -10.69 0.15
CA TRP A 66 9.08 -9.62 -0.74
C TRP A 66 10.48 -9.14 -0.42
N LYS A 67 10.87 -9.10 0.86
CA LYS A 67 12.25 -8.84 1.25
C LYS A 67 13.20 -9.86 0.62
N LYS A 68 12.91 -11.15 0.80
CA LYS A 68 13.70 -12.25 0.22
C LYS A 68 13.80 -12.12 -1.30
N GLN A 69 12.67 -11.92 -1.99
CA GLN A 69 12.68 -11.77 -3.44
C GLN A 69 13.45 -10.52 -3.92
N SER A 70 13.45 -9.44 -3.16
CA SER A 70 14.18 -8.24 -3.53
C SER A 70 15.69 -8.39 -3.41
N THR A 71 16.17 -9.29 -2.54
CA THR A 71 17.60 -9.49 -2.30
C THR A 71 18.17 -10.71 -3.02
N GLU A 72 17.37 -11.76 -3.21
CA GLU A 72 17.85 -13.07 -3.67
C GLU A 72 17.31 -13.49 -5.04
N SER A 73 16.34 -12.77 -5.63
CA SER A 73 15.83 -13.12 -6.96
C SER A 73 16.79 -12.68 -8.07
N ASP A 74 16.86 -13.48 -9.13
CA ASP A 74 17.52 -13.10 -10.39
C ASP A 74 16.94 -11.82 -11.02
N LEU A 75 15.67 -11.50 -10.69
CA LEU A 75 14.99 -10.30 -11.15
C LEU A 75 15.20 -9.08 -10.26
N SER A 76 15.96 -9.21 -9.16
CA SER A 76 16.20 -8.12 -8.19
C SER A 76 16.75 -6.84 -8.83
N LYS A 77 17.55 -6.97 -9.88
CA LYS A 77 18.14 -5.84 -10.62
C LYS A 77 17.15 -5.13 -11.55
N PHE A 78 16.01 -5.74 -11.85
CA PHE A 78 15.01 -5.23 -12.81
C PHE A 78 13.71 -4.80 -12.12
N ILE A 79 13.41 -5.35 -10.94
CA ILE A 79 12.22 -5.00 -10.18
C ILE A 79 12.56 -3.92 -9.16
N VAL A 80 12.25 -2.67 -9.52
CA VAL A 80 12.47 -1.50 -8.66
C VAL A 80 11.60 -1.52 -7.40
N ARG A 81 10.39 -2.08 -7.48
CA ARG A 81 9.43 -2.10 -6.37
C ARG A 81 8.36 -3.17 -6.57
N ARG A 82 7.91 -3.74 -5.45
CA ARG A 82 6.71 -4.58 -5.34
C ARG A 82 5.69 -3.83 -4.49
N TYR A 83 4.45 -3.81 -4.93
CA TYR A 83 3.38 -3.15 -4.19
C TYR A 83 2.03 -3.82 -4.38
N LEU A 84 1.17 -3.64 -3.39
CA LEU A 84 -0.17 -4.18 -3.32
C LEU A 84 -1.09 -3.05 -2.87
N GLY A 85 -2.23 -2.90 -3.55
CA GLY A 85 -3.29 -1.98 -3.17
C GLY A 85 -4.58 -2.75 -2.89
N MET A 86 -5.22 -2.47 -1.77
CA MET A 86 -6.50 -3.07 -1.38
C MET A 86 -7.65 -2.07 -1.60
N PRO A 87 -8.89 -2.56 -1.82
CA PRO A 87 -10.07 -1.70 -1.97
C PRO A 87 -10.29 -0.74 -0.80
N SER A 88 -9.91 -1.14 0.42
CA SER A 88 -9.97 -0.31 1.63
C SER A 88 -9.05 0.92 1.60
N GLY A 89 -8.12 1.01 0.64
CA GLY A 89 -7.08 2.04 0.59
C GLY A 89 -5.80 1.67 1.34
N VAL A 90 -5.72 0.45 1.88
CA VAL A 90 -4.46 -0.11 2.40
C VAL A 90 -3.51 -0.37 1.24
N THR A 91 -2.29 0.15 1.34
CA THR A 91 -1.21 -0.08 0.40
C THR A 91 0.00 -0.65 1.12
N PHE A 92 0.60 -1.68 0.55
CA PHE A 92 1.83 -2.27 1.04
C PHE A 92 2.90 -2.20 -0.03
N MET A 93 4.13 -1.81 0.33
CA MET A 93 5.24 -1.67 -0.61
C MET A 93 6.57 -2.20 -0.06
N TYR A 94 7.38 -2.78 -0.95
CA TYR A 94 8.79 -3.12 -0.70
C TYR A 94 9.66 -2.87 -1.94
N PRO A 95 10.84 -2.22 -1.81
CA PRO A 95 11.28 -1.45 -0.66
C PRO A 95 10.28 -0.35 -0.28
N GLY A 96 10.24 0.01 0.99
CA GLY A 96 9.44 1.12 1.48
C GLY A 96 9.88 2.44 0.86
N THR A 97 8.94 3.33 0.60
CA THR A 97 9.22 4.69 0.12
C THR A 97 8.27 5.67 0.73
N LEU A 98 8.67 6.93 0.74
CA LEU A 98 7.76 8.03 1.00
C LEU A 98 6.89 8.21 -0.25
N ILE A 99 5.59 8.30 -0.05
CA ILE A 99 4.63 8.62 -1.11
C ILE A 99 3.87 9.86 -0.66
N ASP A 100 3.48 10.69 -1.63
CA ASP A 100 2.60 11.81 -1.39
C ASP A 100 1.30 11.36 -0.70
N GLN A 101 0.83 12.16 0.25
CA GLN A 101 -0.36 11.87 1.01
C GLN A 101 -1.63 11.78 0.14
N SER A 102 -1.66 12.47 -1.00
CA SER A 102 -2.77 12.44 -1.95
C SER A 102 -2.76 11.21 -2.86
N TYR A 103 -1.73 10.37 -2.82
CA TYR A 103 -1.64 9.20 -3.67
C TYR A 103 -2.70 8.16 -3.30
N ASP A 104 -3.52 7.77 -4.27
CA ASP A 104 -4.43 6.63 -4.11
C ASP A 104 -4.03 5.52 -5.09
N PRO A 105 -3.63 4.33 -4.62
CA PRO A 105 -3.33 3.20 -5.51
C PRO A 105 -4.55 2.82 -6.37
N ARG A 106 -5.77 3.05 -5.88
CA ARG A 106 -7.01 2.66 -6.57
C ARG A 106 -7.31 3.53 -7.79
N ALA A 107 -6.71 4.72 -7.84
CA ALA A 107 -6.79 5.62 -8.98
C ALA A 107 -5.72 5.34 -10.05
N GLN A 108 -4.78 4.42 -9.79
CA GLN A 108 -3.66 4.17 -10.69
C GLN A 108 -4.03 3.23 -11.82
N ALA A 109 -3.41 3.44 -12.99
CA ALA A 109 -3.66 2.65 -14.19
C ALA A 109 -3.41 1.15 -13.96
N TRP A 110 -2.33 0.79 -13.25
CA TRP A 110 -2.04 -0.62 -12.94
C TRP A 110 -3.18 -1.28 -12.15
N TYR A 111 -3.76 -0.58 -11.18
CA TYR A 111 -4.84 -1.10 -10.34
C TYR A 111 -6.12 -1.25 -11.15
N ILE A 112 -6.50 -0.19 -11.86
CA ILE A 112 -7.71 -0.15 -12.69
C ILE A 112 -7.63 -1.22 -13.79
N ASN A 113 -6.48 -1.37 -14.45
CA ASN A 113 -6.31 -2.34 -15.52
C ASN A 113 -6.37 -3.77 -15.01
N ALA A 114 -5.78 -4.05 -13.84
CA ALA A 114 -5.85 -5.36 -13.22
C ALA A 114 -7.32 -5.71 -12.88
N LEU A 115 -8.06 -4.79 -12.26
CA LEU A 115 -9.49 -4.99 -11.97
C LEU A 115 -10.35 -5.21 -13.21
N LYS A 116 -10.03 -4.56 -14.33
CA LYS A 116 -10.72 -4.78 -15.61
C LYS A 116 -10.40 -6.13 -16.27
N SER A 117 -9.34 -6.81 -15.82
CA SER A 117 -8.88 -8.08 -16.38
C SER A 117 -8.62 -9.13 -15.30
N PRO A 118 -9.64 -9.55 -14.51
CA PRO A 118 -9.44 -10.51 -13.42
C PRO A 118 -8.76 -11.79 -13.91
N GLY A 119 -7.79 -12.28 -13.13
CA GLY A 119 -7.06 -13.50 -13.46
C GLY A 119 -5.99 -13.36 -14.55
N LYS A 120 -5.86 -12.19 -15.19
CA LYS A 120 -4.85 -11.93 -16.23
C LYS A 120 -3.74 -11.03 -15.71
N VAL A 121 -2.54 -11.26 -16.21
CA VAL A 121 -1.41 -10.36 -16.01
C VAL A 121 -1.56 -9.20 -16.99
N VAL A 122 -1.55 -7.97 -16.49
CA VAL A 122 -1.62 -6.76 -17.31
C VAL A 122 -0.38 -5.89 -17.11
N VAL A 123 0.04 -5.23 -18.18
CA VAL A 123 1.18 -4.32 -18.18
C VAL A 123 0.68 -2.90 -18.44
N SER A 124 1.02 -1.96 -17.57
CA SER A 124 0.70 -0.54 -17.78
C SER A 124 1.66 0.10 -18.79
N ALA A 125 1.19 1.15 -19.46
CA ALA A 125 2.10 2.04 -20.18
C ALA A 125 3.15 2.66 -19.22
N PRO A 126 4.31 3.11 -19.75
CA PRO A 126 5.31 3.82 -18.96
C PRO A 126 4.70 5.04 -18.25
N HIS A 127 4.99 5.19 -16.96
CA HIS A 127 4.55 6.32 -16.14
C HIS A 127 5.60 6.65 -15.07
N LEU A 128 5.51 7.83 -14.46
CA LEU A 128 6.41 8.22 -13.37
C LEU A 128 6.12 7.39 -12.11
N ASP A 129 7.17 6.78 -11.55
CA ASP A 129 7.10 6.11 -10.25
C ASP A 129 6.89 7.14 -9.13
N PRO A 130 5.80 7.05 -8.36
CA PRO A 130 5.60 7.88 -7.17
C PRO A 130 6.73 7.72 -6.14
N GLY A 131 7.43 6.59 -6.17
CA GLY A 131 8.58 6.29 -5.32
C GLY A 131 9.94 6.78 -5.85
N GLY A 132 9.97 7.55 -6.95
CA GLY A 132 11.17 8.23 -7.43
C GLY A 132 12.12 7.44 -8.33
N ALA A 133 11.75 6.25 -8.81
CA ALA A 133 12.59 5.46 -9.72
C ALA A 133 12.63 5.96 -11.18
N GLY A 134 11.97 7.09 -11.50
CA GLY A 134 11.83 7.60 -12.86
C GLY A 134 10.64 6.98 -13.60
N HIS A 135 10.77 6.78 -14.91
CA HIS A 135 9.70 6.13 -15.69
C HIS A 135 9.75 4.61 -15.54
N ILE A 136 8.63 4.02 -15.14
CA ILE A 136 8.47 2.58 -14.93
C ILE A 136 7.31 2.02 -15.75
N VAL A 137 7.40 0.74 -16.07
CA VAL A 137 6.25 -0.07 -16.44
C VAL A 137 5.83 -0.90 -15.24
N THR A 138 4.54 -1.13 -15.07
CA THR A 138 4.02 -1.96 -13.98
C THR A 138 3.36 -3.20 -14.54
N VAL A 139 3.77 -4.35 -14.03
CA VAL A 139 3.09 -5.63 -14.21
C VAL A 139 2.16 -5.84 -13.02
N SER A 140 0.88 -6.09 -13.26
CA SER A 140 -0.14 -6.21 -12.21
C SER A 140 -1.12 -7.34 -12.50
N HIS A 141 -1.72 -7.88 -11.43
CA HIS A 141 -2.62 -9.03 -11.47
C HIS A 141 -3.56 -8.98 -10.24
N THR A 142 -4.80 -9.47 -10.36
CA THR A 142 -5.76 -9.50 -9.25
C THR A 142 -5.56 -10.73 -8.37
N VAL A 143 -5.53 -10.55 -7.05
CA VAL A 143 -5.40 -11.69 -6.11
C VAL A 143 -6.62 -12.62 -6.17
N TYR A 144 -7.81 -12.05 -6.41
CA TYR A 144 -9.07 -12.79 -6.50
C TYR A 144 -9.74 -12.58 -7.87
N GLN A 145 -10.62 -13.51 -8.25
CA GLN A 145 -11.39 -13.52 -9.51
C GLN A 145 -12.88 -13.55 -9.21
#